data_AF-A0A5J5C211-F1
#
_entry.id   AF-A0A5J5C211-F1
#
_cell.length_a   1.000
_cell.length_b   1.000
_cell.length_c   1.000
_cell.angle_alpha   90.00
_cell.angle_beta   90.00
_cell.angle_gamma   90.00
#
_symmetry.space_group_name_H-M   'P 1'
#
loop_
_entity.id
_entity.type
_entity.pdbx_description
1 polymer ?
#
loop_
_entity_poly.entity_id
_entity_poly.type
_entity_poly.pdbx_seq_one_letter_code
_entity_poly.pdbx_strand_id
1 'polypeptide(L)'
;MNLKLNLCLLVMLLLGLLPITVPVPVPVPVSVYGDPSYIKFFYLVLQWPNAFCNVNCCCNSLRQKFSIHGFWPQVANGNSTFCKPLLPLQEEYVHDIEKQLSIDWPNLICSWGNFGFWKYQWEKHGNRSKLDHRSYFDTAMKLKAKNVPDLLSTLRQSNIVPSETRKYQVKSIQDAIVAKIGWRPRIKCINYSNNGDVQIHEIHFCVKPPPTAEVQEFEFINCRRRPYYMGCGDHEDNEVYFSPEKNNLTATGNEFISSSLTLPRRQTQSEEEAEDEL
;
A
#
# COMPACT_ATOMS: atom_id res chain seq x y z
N MET A 1 65.16 -68.95 -6.37
CA MET A 1 64.17 -68.66 -7.42
C MET A 1 63.36 -67.46 -6.97
N ASN A 2 63.43 -66.37 -7.72
CA ASN A 2 62.81 -65.09 -7.43
C ASN A 2 61.29 -65.20 -7.33
N LEU A 3 60.68 -64.53 -6.35
CA LEU A 3 59.46 -63.78 -6.62
C LEU A 3 59.36 -62.58 -5.67
N LYS A 4 59.87 -61.45 -6.14
CA LYS A 4 59.46 -60.13 -5.69
C LYS A 4 57.96 -60.02 -5.96
N LEU A 5 57.13 -60.03 -4.92
CA LEU A 5 55.72 -59.66 -5.05
C LEU A 5 55.36 -58.62 -3.98
N ASN A 6 55.57 -57.37 -4.40
CA ASN A 6 54.74 -56.20 -4.12
C ASN A 6 54.31 -55.93 -2.67
N LEU A 7 55.17 -55.15 -2.00
CA LEU A 7 54.86 -54.21 -0.92
C LEU A 7 53.72 -53.21 -1.27
N CYS A 8 53.18 -53.25 -2.49
CA CYS A 8 52.04 -52.45 -2.95
C CYS A 8 50.68 -52.98 -2.42
N LEU A 9 50.59 -54.26 -2.04
CA LEU A 9 49.32 -54.84 -1.57
C LEU A 9 48.96 -54.49 -0.12
N LEU A 10 49.93 -54.03 0.70
CA LEU A 10 49.66 -53.71 2.10
C LEU A 10 49.17 -52.27 2.35
N VAL A 11 49.33 -51.36 1.38
CA VAL A 11 48.91 -49.94 1.50
C VAL A 11 47.48 -49.72 1.00
N MET A 12 46.91 -50.65 0.23
CA MET A 12 45.54 -50.52 -0.32
C MET A 12 44.43 -50.94 0.66
N LEU A 13 44.76 -51.33 1.90
CA LEU A 13 43.79 -51.78 2.91
C LEU A 13 43.52 -50.77 4.04
N LEU A 14 44.08 -49.55 3.99
CA LEU A 14 43.86 -48.50 5.00
C LEU A 14 43.24 -47.20 4.50
N LEU A 15 42.84 -47.11 3.23
CA LEU A 15 41.94 -46.05 2.75
C LEU A 15 40.63 -46.70 2.33
N GLY A 16 39.91 -47.20 3.35
CA GLY A 16 38.50 -47.52 3.22
C GLY A 16 37.79 -46.33 2.60
N LEU A 17 37.18 -46.59 1.45
CA LEU A 17 36.27 -45.71 0.73
C LEU A 17 35.23 -45.18 1.72
N LEU A 18 35.47 -44.01 2.30
CA LEU A 18 34.38 -43.22 2.85
C LEU A 18 33.48 -42.93 1.64
N PRO A 19 32.20 -43.35 1.66
CA PRO A 19 31.29 -42.97 0.61
C PRO A 19 31.34 -41.45 0.56
N ILE A 20 31.78 -40.90 -0.57
CA ILE A 20 31.58 -39.48 -0.87
C ILE A 20 30.06 -39.37 -0.94
N THR A 21 29.46 -39.02 0.19
CA THR A 21 28.08 -38.60 0.24
C THR A 21 28.07 -37.32 -0.57
N VAL A 22 27.73 -37.43 -1.85
CA VAL A 22 27.35 -36.27 -2.64
C VAL A 22 26.19 -35.68 -1.85
N PRO A 23 26.32 -34.46 -1.29
CA PRO A 23 25.22 -33.88 -0.54
C PRO A 23 24.04 -33.86 -1.50
N VAL A 24 23.03 -34.66 -1.19
CA VAL A 24 21.75 -34.60 -1.91
C VAL A 24 21.36 -33.13 -1.82
N PRO A 25 21.12 -32.43 -2.95
CA PRO A 25 20.68 -31.05 -2.89
C PRO A 25 19.44 -31.05 -2.00
N VAL A 26 19.59 -30.47 -0.81
CA VAL A 26 18.48 -30.31 0.12
C VAL A 26 17.44 -29.56 -0.69
N PRO A 27 16.22 -30.09 -0.88
CA PRO A 27 15.21 -29.35 -1.60
C PRO A 27 15.07 -28.03 -0.87
N VAL A 28 15.55 -26.96 -1.51
CA VAL A 28 15.36 -25.59 -1.03
C VAL A 28 13.86 -25.49 -0.82
N PRO A 29 13.39 -25.17 0.40
CA PRO A 29 11.96 -25.10 0.66
C PRO A 29 11.36 -24.19 -0.39
N VAL A 30 10.40 -24.74 -1.14
CA VAL A 30 9.60 -23.99 -2.12
C VAL A 30 9.22 -22.68 -1.45
N SER A 31 9.71 -21.58 -2.02
CA SER A 31 9.39 -20.19 -1.68
C SER A 31 8.18 -20.06 -0.75
N VAL A 32 8.41 -19.68 0.51
CA VAL A 32 7.39 -19.36 1.54
C VAL A 32 6.70 -18.01 1.22
N TYR A 33 6.50 -17.72 -0.05
CA TYR A 33 5.75 -16.57 -0.54
C TYR A 33 4.54 -17.11 -1.28
N GLY A 34 3.45 -17.29 -0.53
CA GLY A 34 2.20 -17.74 -1.12
C GLY A 34 1.18 -18.37 -0.18
N ASP A 35 1.55 -18.74 1.05
CA ASP A 35 0.61 -19.39 1.96
C ASP A 35 -0.36 -18.37 2.59
N PRO A 36 -1.67 -18.47 2.31
CA PRO A 36 -2.68 -17.59 2.87
C PRO A 36 -2.82 -17.67 4.41
N SER A 37 -2.27 -18.70 5.07
CA SER A 37 -2.20 -18.82 6.54
C SER A 37 -1.40 -17.68 7.23
N TYR A 38 -0.67 -16.88 6.44
CA TYR A 38 0.18 -15.80 6.92
C TYR A 38 -0.49 -14.43 7.05
N ILE A 39 -1.71 -14.23 6.55
CA ILE A 39 -2.42 -12.95 6.72
C ILE A 39 -2.68 -12.74 8.21
N LYS A 40 -2.07 -11.71 8.80
CA LYS A 40 -2.23 -11.39 10.23
C LYS A 40 -3.26 -10.30 10.47
N PHE A 41 -3.39 -9.38 9.53
CA PHE A 41 -4.36 -8.28 9.57
C PHE A 41 -4.53 -7.70 8.17
N PHE A 42 -5.48 -6.78 8.02
CA PHE A 42 -5.68 -5.97 6.84
C PHE A 42 -5.51 -4.50 7.18
N TYR A 43 -5.06 -3.69 6.22
CA TYR A 43 -5.31 -2.25 6.26
C TYR A 43 -6.59 -1.93 5.49
N LEU A 44 -7.55 -1.30 6.14
CA LEU A 44 -8.55 -0.48 5.44
C LEU A 44 -7.96 0.92 5.30
N VAL A 45 -7.65 1.31 4.08
CA VAL A 45 -6.96 2.56 3.75
C VAL A 45 -7.95 3.55 3.22
N LEU A 46 -8.11 4.66 3.93
CA LEU A 46 -8.86 5.81 3.47
C LEU A 46 -7.91 6.91 3.01
N GLN A 47 -8.22 7.55 1.88
CA GLN A 47 -7.43 8.64 1.31
C GLN A 47 -8.17 9.98 1.39
N TRP A 48 -7.40 11.04 1.58
CA TRP A 48 -7.90 12.41 1.51
C TRP A 48 -7.71 12.98 0.09
N PRO A 49 -8.80 13.29 -0.63
CA PRO A 49 -8.70 13.64 -2.04
C PRO A 49 -7.84 14.87 -2.32
N ASN A 50 -7.93 15.92 -1.50
CA ASN A 50 -7.16 17.15 -1.77
C ASN A 50 -5.65 16.90 -1.64
N ALA A 51 -5.22 16.07 -0.68
CA ALA A 51 -3.81 15.74 -0.54
C ALA A 51 -3.28 14.90 -1.71
N PHE A 52 -4.08 13.93 -2.18
CA PHE A 52 -3.76 13.18 -3.39
C PHE A 52 -3.63 14.11 -4.60
N CYS A 53 -4.57 15.04 -4.76
CA CYS A 53 -4.66 15.95 -5.90
C CYS A 53 -3.72 17.16 -5.84
N ASN A 54 -3.09 17.41 -4.69
CA ASN A 54 -2.03 18.40 -4.59
C ASN A 54 -0.75 17.97 -5.32
N VAL A 55 -0.58 16.67 -5.54
CA VAL A 55 0.59 16.09 -6.22
C VAL A 55 0.23 15.28 -7.47
N ASN A 56 -1.06 15.17 -7.82
CA ASN A 56 -1.55 14.45 -8.99
C ASN A 56 -2.61 15.28 -9.74
N CYS A 57 -2.71 15.07 -11.06
CA CYS A 57 -3.80 15.63 -11.87
C CYS A 57 -5.10 14.86 -11.61
N CYS A 58 -6.11 15.55 -11.07
CA CYS A 58 -7.37 14.93 -10.65
C CYS A 58 -8.59 15.44 -11.41
N CYS A 59 -9.71 14.78 -11.17
CA CYS A 59 -11.04 15.25 -11.57
C CYS A 59 -11.39 16.64 -11.01
N ASN A 60 -12.15 17.41 -11.80
CA ASN A 60 -12.85 18.59 -11.30
C ASN A 60 -14.02 18.14 -10.39
N SER A 61 -14.25 18.83 -9.26
CA SER A 61 -15.32 18.55 -8.28
C SER A 61 -15.11 17.27 -7.45
N LEU A 62 -14.13 17.29 -6.55
CA LEU A 62 -13.88 16.20 -5.61
C LEU A 62 -14.87 16.27 -4.43
N ARG A 63 -15.44 15.13 -4.05
CA ARG A 63 -16.22 15.07 -2.81
C ARG A 63 -15.29 15.32 -1.63
N GLN A 64 -15.61 16.31 -0.80
CA GLN A 64 -14.85 16.66 0.41
C GLN A 64 -15.09 15.64 1.54
N LYS A 65 -14.65 14.39 1.32
CA LYS A 65 -14.74 13.28 2.27
C LYS A 65 -13.59 12.30 2.05
N PHE A 66 -13.23 11.59 3.11
CA PHE A 66 -12.33 10.44 2.99
C PHE A 66 -13.01 9.32 2.21
N SER A 67 -12.30 8.78 1.22
CA SER A 67 -12.75 7.66 0.40
C SER A 67 -11.81 6.47 0.55
N ILE A 68 -12.28 5.26 0.25
CA ILE A 68 -11.44 4.07 0.27
C ILE A 68 -10.41 4.19 -0.85
N HIS A 69 -9.14 4.01 -0.51
CA HIS A 69 -8.07 3.70 -1.46
C HIS A 69 -7.98 2.17 -1.60
N GLY A 70 -8.02 1.45 -0.48
CA GLY A 70 -7.55 0.07 -0.45
C GLY A 70 -8.08 -0.76 0.71
N PHE A 71 -8.17 -2.08 0.47
CA PHE A 71 -8.25 -3.07 1.55
C PHE A 71 -7.13 -4.10 1.37
N TRP A 72 -6.08 -4.00 2.18
CA TRP A 72 -4.80 -4.65 1.86
C TRP A 72 -4.45 -5.72 2.89
N PRO A 73 -4.37 -7.01 2.52
CA PRO A 73 -3.89 -8.06 3.41
C PRO A 73 -2.41 -7.83 3.77
N GLN A 74 -2.05 -8.09 5.02
CA GLN A 74 -0.71 -7.88 5.57
C GLN A 74 -0.20 -9.14 6.26
N VAL A 75 1.07 -9.48 6.02
CA VAL A 75 1.79 -10.46 6.86
C VAL A 75 2.33 -9.81 8.14
N ALA A 76 2.85 -10.61 9.07
CA ALA A 76 3.29 -10.16 10.40
C ALA A 76 4.31 -8.99 10.37
N ASN A 77 5.21 -8.98 9.38
CA ASN A 77 6.19 -7.90 9.18
C ASN A 77 5.62 -6.70 8.41
N GLY A 78 4.33 -6.70 8.05
CA GLY A 78 3.62 -5.65 7.31
C GLY A 78 4.02 -5.51 5.85
N ASN A 79 4.62 -6.54 5.27
CA ASN A 79 4.83 -6.63 3.83
C ASN A 79 3.59 -7.21 3.14
N SER A 80 3.48 -6.97 1.83
CA SER A 80 2.46 -7.60 1.00
C SER A 80 2.79 -9.09 0.81
N THR A 81 1.77 -9.94 0.79
CA THR A 81 1.91 -11.32 0.32
C THR A 81 2.15 -11.31 -1.19
N PHE A 82 3.06 -12.15 -1.67
CA PHE A 82 3.14 -12.51 -3.09
C PHE A 82 2.52 -13.90 -3.22
N CYS A 83 1.49 -14.04 -4.06
CA CYS A 83 0.87 -15.31 -4.42
C CYS A 83 0.71 -15.34 -5.94
N LYS A 84 0.62 -16.54 -6.55
CA LYS A 84 0.25 -16.68 -7.97
C LYS A 84 -1.08 -15.96 -8.24
N PRO A 85 -1.24 -15.30 -9.40
CA PRO A 85 -2.45 -14.54 -9.69
C PRO A 85 -3.69 -15.45 -9.71
N LEU A 86 -4.68 -15.09 -8.89
CA LEU A 86 -6.06 -15.56 -9.05
C LEU A 86 -6.77 -14.73 -10.15
N LEU A 87 -7.95 -15.21 -10.54
CA LEU A 87 -8.79 -14.67 -11.63
C LEU A 87 -8.89 -13.12 -11.60
N PRO A 88 -8.77 -12.46 -12.77
CA PRO A 88 -8.89 -11.00 -12.86
C PRO A 88 -10.29 -10.53 -12.43
N LEU A 89 -10.40 -9.27 -12.03
CA LEU A 89 -11.70 -8.63 -11.83
C LEU A 89 -12.34 -8.34 -13.19
N GLN A 90 -13.60 -8.73 -13.33
CA GLN A 90 -14.45 -8.38 -14.46
C GLN A 90 -15.63 -7.53 -13.98
N GLU A 91 -16.29 -6.81 -14.89
CA GLU A 91 -17.32 -5.82 -14.53
C GLU A 91 -18.54 -6.47 -13.86
N GLU A 92 -18.91 -7.69 -14.27
CA GLU A 92 -20.07 -8.42 -13.74
C GLU A 92 -19.99 -8.70 -12.23
N TYR A 93 -18.79 -8.77 -11.65
CA TYR A 93 -18.61 -9.00 -10.21
C TYR A 93 -19.00 -7.79 -9.34
N VAL A 94 -19.05 -6.60 -9.93
CA VAL A 94 -19.28 -5.33 -9.23
C VAL A 94 -20.40 -4.49 -9.84
N HIS A 95 -21.02 -4.93 -10.93
CA HIS A 95 -22.01 -4.16 -11.67
C HIS A 95 -23.18 -3.67 -10.79
N ASP A 96 -23.72 -4.53 -9.93
CA ASP A 96 -24.84 -4.18 -9.04
C ASP A 96 -24.44 -3.24 -7.87
N ILE A 97 -23.15 -3.13 -7.56
CA ILE A 97 -22.60 -2.25 -6.51
C ILE A 97 -21.80 -1.06 -7.06
N GLU A 98 -21.72 -0.91 -8.38
CA GLU A 98 -20.89 0.09 -9.07
C GLU A 98 -21.18 1.52 -8.58
N LYS A 99 -22.46 1.84 -8.38
CA LYS A 99 -22.89 3.15 -7.87
C LYS A 99 -22.34 3.43 -6.47
N GLN A 100 -22.36 2.43 -5.59
CA GLN A 100 -21.86 2.58 -4.23
C GLN A 100 -20.33 2.66 -4.21
N LEU A 101 -19.66 1.83 -5.01
CA LEU A 101 -18.21 1.88 -5.19
C LEU A 101 -17.76 3.25 -5.75
N SER A 102 -18.50 3.82 -6.69
CA SER A 102 -18.21 5.16 -7.23
C SER A 102 -18.39 6.29 -6.21
N ILE A 103 -19.05 6.00 -5.08
CA ILE A 103 -19.24 6.94 -3.97
C ILE A 103 -18.19 6.74 -2.89
N ASP A 104 -17.92 5.49 -2.50
CA ASP A 104 -17.06 5.16 -1.37
C ASP A 104 -15.62 4.86 -1.76
N TRP A 105 -15.38 4.37 -2.96
CA TRP A 105 -14.08 3.94 -3.48
C TRP A 105 -13.83 4.51 -4.91
N PRO A 106 -13.97 5.83 -5.14
CA PRO A 106 -13.76 6.41 -6.45
C PRO A 106 -12.27 6.37 -6.83
N ASN A 107 -12.00 6.34 -8.12
CA ASN A 107 -10.73 6.82 -8.63
C ASN A 107 -10.72 8.35 -8.63
N LEU A 108 -9.60 8.95 -8.24
CA LEU A 108 -9.45 10.41 -8.21
C LEU A 108 -8.83 10.96 -9.52
N ILE A 109 -8.25 10.10 -10.34
CA ILE A 109 -7.64 10.44 -11.63
C ILE A 109 -8.68 10.25 -12.75
N CYS A 110 -9.23 11.33 -13.31
CA CYS A 110 -10.30 11.25 -14.31
C CYS A 110 -9.91 10.61 -15.64
N SER A 111 -8.63 10.67 -16.03
CA SER A 111 -8.14 10.00 -17.24
C SER A 111 -8.20 8.46 -17.12
N TRP A 112 -8.50 7.95 -15.93
CA TRP A 112 -8.62 6.53 -15.65
C TRP A 112 -9.98 6.24 -14.98
N GLY A 113 -10.77 5.32 -15.54
CA GLY A 113 -12.09 5.02 -15.00
C GLY A 113 -12.04 4.37 -13.62
N ASN A 114 -13.15 4.44 -12.87
CA ASN A 114 -13.30 3.79 -11.57
C ASN A 114 -13.02 2.28 -11.64
N PHE A 115 -13.56 1.59 -12.65
CA PHE A 115 -13.37 0.14 -12.79
C PHE A 115 -11.89 -0.24 -12.96
N GLY A 116 -11.13 0.55 -13.72
CA GLY A 116 -9.68 0.34 -13.85
C GLY A 116 -8.96 0.40 -12.50
N PHE A 117 -9.33 1.36 -11.65
CA PHE A 117 -8.79 1.46 -10.31
C PHE A 117 -9.20 0.28 -9.40
N TRP A 118 -10.46 -0.14 -9.44
CA TRP A 118 -10.92 -1.31 -8.67
C TRP A 118 -10.22 -2.59 -9.12
N LYS A 119 -10.04 -2.77 -10.43
CA LYS A 119 -9.29 -3.89 -11.00
C LYS A 119 -7.84 -3.89 -10.51
N TYR A 120 -7.16 -2.74 -10.52
CA TYR A 120 -5.82 -2.60 -9.96
C TYR A 120 -5.75 -2.97 -8.48
N GLN A 121 -6.70 -2.49 -7.67
CA GLN A 121 -6.74 -2.83 -6.23
C GLN A 121 -6.97 -4.34 -6.02
N TRP A 122 -7.83 -4.97 -6.81
CA TRP A 122 -8.02 -6.41 -6.79
C TRP A 122 -6.75 -7.17 -7.17
N GLU A 123 -6.15 -6.86 -8.32
CA GLU A 123 -4.99 -7.58 -8.85
C GLU A 123 -3.74 -7.42 -7.98
N LYS A 124 -3.60 -6.28 -7.32
CA LYS A 124 -2.49 -6.00 -6.41
C LYS A 124 -2.71 -6.49 -4.99
N HIS A 125 -3.96 -6.52 -4.51
CA HIS A 125 -4.26 -6.76 -3.10
C HIS A 125 -5.41 -7.76 -2.89
N GLY A 126 -6.55 -7.54 -3.54
CA GLY A 126 -7.77 -8.34 -3.32
C GLY A 126 -7.61 -9.82 -3.61
N ASN A 127 -6.90 -10.19 -4.68
CA ASN A 127 -6.60 -11.57 -5.04
C ASN A 127 -5.70 -12.30 -4.02
N ARG A 128 -5.22 -11.62 -2.98
CA ARG A 128 -4.45 -12.18 -1.86
C ARG A 128 -5.21 -12.17 -0.54
N SER A 129 -6.49 -11.78 -0.55
CA SER A 129 -7.29 -11.55 0.66
C SER A 129 -7.97 -12.80 1.22
N LYS A 130 -7.99 -13.93 0.47
CA LYS A 130 -8.88 -15.09 0.68
C LYS A 130 -10.38 -14.82 0.48
N LEU A 131 -10.75 -13.60 0.11
CA LEU A 131 -12.12 -13.26 -0.24
C LEU A 131 -12.29 -13.44 -1.75
N ASP A 132 -13.48 -13.85 -2.17
CA ASP A 132 -13.89 -13.69 -3.56
C ASP A 132 -14.00 -12.19 -3.92
N HIS A 133 -14.12 -11.90 -5.23
CA HIS A 133 -14.19 -10.53 -5.74
C HIS A 133 -15.25 -9.69 -5.02
N ARG A 134 -16.46 -10.24 -4.85
CA ARG A 134 -17.58 -9.50 -4.26
C ARG A 134 -17.36 -9.28 -2.77
N SER A 135 -17.02 -10.34 -2.04
CA SER A 135 -16.74 -10.31 -0.61
C SER A 135 -15.62 -9.33 -0.27
N TYR A 136 -14.62 -9.17 -1.13
CA TYR A 136 -13.54 -8.19 -0.96
C TYR A 136 -14.05 -6.74 -0.91
N PHE A 137 -14.81 -6.34 -1.92
CA PHE A 137 -15.37 -4.97 -1.99
C PHE A 137 -16.43 -4.73 -0.92
N ASP A 138 -17.35 -5.68 -0.73
CA ASP A 138 -18.41 -5.56 0.28
C ASP A 138 -17.83 -5.46 1.70
N THR A 139 -16.80 -6.23 2.02
CA THR A 139 -16.15 -6.18 3.34
C THR A 139 -15.56 -4.80 3.60
N ALA A 140 -14.79 -4.26 2.66
CA ALA A 140 -14.17 -2.94 2.80
C ALA A 140 -15.22 -1.82 2.96
N MET A 141 -16.26 -1.84 2.14
CA MET A 141 -17.36 -0.86 2.21
C MET A 141 -18.14 -0.97 3.52
N LYS A 142 -18.49 -2.19 3.96
CA LYS A 142 -19.21 -2.43 5.23
C LYS A 142 -18.38 -1.98 6.44
N LEU A 143 -17.08 -2.28 6.45
CA LEU A 143 -16.18 -1.85 7.52
C LEU A 143 -16.08 -0.31 7.61
N LYS A 144 -15.96 0.36 6.46
CA LYS A 144 -16.00 1.84 6.42
C LYS A 144 -17.34 2.36 6.93
N ALA A 145 -18.46 1.85 6.41
CA ALA A 145 -19.79 2.32 6.78
C ALA A 145 -20.12 2.10 8.26
N LYS A 146 -19.75 0.95 8.83
CA LYS A 146 -20.02 0.59 10.23
C LYS A 146 -19.17 1.39 11.21
N ASN A 147 -17.86 1.54 10.94
CA ASN A 147 -16.92 2.04 11.95
C ASN A 147 -16.47 3.49 11.71
N VAL A 148 -16.37 3.92 10.44
CA VAL A 148 -15.82 5.23 10.05
C VAL A 148 -16.65 5.89 8.93
N PRO A 149 -17.99 6.02 9.09
CA PRO A 149 -18.87 6.50 8.02
C PRO A 149 -18.54 7.93 7.58
N ASP A 150 -18.13 8.79 8.53
CA ASP A 150 -17.71 10.16 8.29
C ASP A 150 -16.49 10.54 9.15
N LEU A 151 -15.32 10.18 8.63
CA LEU A 151 -14.02 10.48 9.25
C LEU A 151 -13.72 11.98 9.29
N LEU A 152 -14.19 12.75 8.30
CA LEU A 152 -13.98 14.20 8.27
C LEU A 152 -14.75 14.88 9.42
N SER A 153 -16.01 14.51 9.64
CA SER A 153 -16.79 15.02 10.77
C SER A 153 -16.24 14.57 12.11
N THR A 154 -15.68 13.35 12.19
CA THR A 154 -14.95 12.89 13.39
C THR A 154 -13.79 13.82 13.73
N LEU A 155 -12.96 14.18 12.76
CA LEU A 155 -11.83 15.11 12.96
C LEU A 155 -12.31 16.53 13.32
N ARG A 156 -13.37 17.01 12.67
CA ARG A 156 -13.98 18.33 12.95
C ARG A 156 -14.43 18.47 14.40
N GLN A 157 -14.97 17.42 15.01
CA GLN A 157 -15.40 17.43 16.43
C GLN A 157 -14.24 17.70 17.40
N SER A 158 -12.99 17.45 16.97
CA SER A 158 -11.77 17.76 17.72
C SER A 158 -11.06 19.02 17.21
N ASN A 159 -11.75 19.90 16.48
CA ASN A 159 -11.20 21.11 15.85
C ASN A 159 -10.07 20.85 14.84
N ILE A 160 -9.99 19.63 14.31
CA ILE A 160 -9.08 19.26 13.23
C ILE A 160 -9.84 19.41 11.92
N VAL A 161 -9.65 20.56 11.28
CA VAL A 161 -10.36 20.95 10.05
C VAL A 161 -9.37 21.19 8.91
N PRO A 162 -9.79 20.98 7.66
CA PRO A 162 -8.92 21.33 6.55
C PRO A 162 -8.55 22.82 6.58
N SER A 163 -7.27 23.15 6.38
CA SER A 163 -6.72 24.50 6.52
C SER A 163 -5.46 24.69 5.69
N GLU A 164 -5.33 25.87 5.07
CA GLU A 164 -4.13 26.29 4.35
C GLU A 164 -2.97 26.67 5.28
N THR A 165 -3.27 27.06 6.52
CA THR A 165 -2.28 27.68 7.43
C THR A 165 -2.06 26.92 8.72
N ARG A 166 -3.04 26.10 9.13
CA ARG A 166 -2.96 25.37 10.40
C ARG A 166 -2.38 23.98 10.17
N LYS A 167 -1.37 23.64 10.97
CA LYS A 167 -0.85 22.29 11.09
C LYS A 167 -1.40 21.60 12.34
N TYR A 168 -1.32 20.27 12.35
CA TYR A 168 -1.77 19.44 13.45
C TYR A 168 -0.71 18.38 13.74
N GLN A 169 -0.45 18.12 15.02
CA GLN A 169 0.39 17.00 15.41
C GLN A 169 -0.22 15.68 14.94
N VAL A 170 0.61 14.76 14.43
CA VAL A 170 0.16 13.40 14.06
C VAL A 170 -0.56 12.73 15.23
N LYS A 171 -0.04 12.91 16.45
CA LYS A 171 -0.63 12.39 17.68
C LYS A 171 -2.05 12.92 17.93
N SER A 172 -2.31 14.22 17.73
CA SER A 172 -3.65 14.79 17.98
C SER A 172 -4.69 14.26 17.00
N ILE A 173 -4.30 14.02 15.74
CA ILE A 173 -5.15 13.37 14.73
C ILE A 173 -5.47 11.93 15.16
N GLN A 174 -4.47 11.17 15.61
CA GLN A 174 -4.69 9.81 16.10
C GLN A 174 -5.59 9.77 17.33
N ASP A 175 -5.37 10.66 18.29
CA ASP A 175 -6.14 10.72 19.53
C ASP A 175 -7.61 11.09 19.27
N ALA A 176 -7.88 12.02 18.34
CA ALA A 176 -9.24 12.37 17.91
C ALA A 176 -9.99 11.15 17.32
N ILE A 177 -9.29 10.35 16.51
CA ILE A 177 -9.87 9.14 15.91
C ILE A 177 -10.09 8.08 16.99
N VAL A 178 -9.13 7.87 17.89
CA VAL A 178 -9.24 6.91 19.01
C VAL A 178 -10.40 7.27 19.92
N ALA A 179 -10.59 8.55 20.24
CA ALA A 179 -11.68 9.01 21.10
C ALA A 179 -13.07 8.65 20.55
N LYS A 180 -13.22 8.57 19.22
CA LYS A 180 -14.50 8.25 18.57
C LYS A 180 -14.68 6.77 18.24
N ILE A 181 -13.61 6.12 17.79
CA ILE A 181 -13.67 4.77 17.17
C ILE A 181 -13.05 3.70 18.09
N GLY A 182 -12.26 4.09 19.09
CA GLY A 182 -11.60 3.18 20.05
C GLY A 182 -10.33 2.52 19.52
N TRP A 183 -10.01 2.70 18.23
CA TRP A 183 -8.90 2.01 17.57
C TRP A 183 -7.91 3.00 16.97
N ARG A 184 -6.62 2.83 17.29
CA ARG A 184 -5.54 3.71 16.82
C ARG A 184 -5.15 3.40 15.37
N PRO A 185 -5.33 4.34 14.43
CA PRO A 185 -4.91 4.16 13.04
C PRO A 185 -3.44 4.53 12.84
N ARG A 186 -2.92 4.30 11.64
CA ARG A 186 -1.68 4.95 11.15
C ARG A 186 -2.02 6.11 10.23
N ILE A 187 -1.26 7.19 10.36
CA ILE A 187 -1.35 8.34 9.47
C ILE A 187 -0.21 8.21 8.47
N LYS A 188 -0.52 8.31 7.18
CA LYS A 188 0.46 8.41 6.10
C LYS A 188 0.41 9.83 5.56
N CYS A 189 1.59 10.41 5.41
CA CYS A 189 1.72 11.74 4.86
C CYS A 189 2.41 11.71 3.50
N ILE A 190 2.23 12.80 2.76
CA ILE A 190 2.90 13.06 1.49
C ILE A 190 3.41 14.50 1.49
N ASN A 191 4.37 14.81 0.62
CA ASN A 191 4.90 16.16 0.50
C ASN A 191 3.77 17.17 0.20
N TYR A 192 3.80 18.30 0.89
CA TYR A 192 2.90 19.43 0.69
C TYR A 192 3.56 20.54 -0.11
N SER A 193 4.81 20.84 0.22
CA SER A 193 5.59 21.91 -0.44
C SER A 193 7.08 21.58 -0.45
N ASN A 194 7.82 22.34 -1.26
CA ASN A 194 9.26 22.13 -1.48
C ASN A 194 10.14 22.43 -0.26
N ASN A 195 9.58 23.02 0.80
CA ASN A 195 10.27 23.32 2.06
C ASN A 195 10.30 22.11 3.04
N GLY A 196 9.82 20.93 2.61
CA GLY A 196 9.77 19.73 3.45
C GLY A 196 8.50 19.58 4.30
N ASP A 197 7.54 20.51 4.19
CA ASP A 197 6.24 20.33 4.83
C ASP A 197 5.48 19.17 4.20
N VAL A 198 4.70 18.47 5.03
CA VAL A 198 3.91 17.30 4.65
C VAL A 198 2.44 17.47 5.03
N GLN A 199 1.57 16.72 4.37
CA GLN A 199 0.11 16.75 4.53
C GLN A 199 -0.45 15.34 4.74
N ILE A 200 -1.60 15.22 5.41
CA ILE A 200 -2.32 13.96 5.60
C ILE A 200 -2.77 13.43 4.24
N HIS A 201 -2.21 12.30 3.82
CA HIS A 201 -2.53 11.65 2.55
C HIS A 201 -3.52 10.51 2.73
N GLU A 202 -3.22 9.60 3.65
CA GLU A 202 -4.05 8.42 3.93
C GLU A 202 -4.14 8.17 5.45
N ILE A 203 -5.24 7.54 5.88
CA ILE A 203 -5.42 7.00 7.22
C ILE A 203 -5.67 5.50 7.10
N HIS A 204 -4.82 4.71 7.75
CA HIS A 204 -4.81 3.26 7.67
C HIS A 204 -5.39 2.69 8.96
N PHE A 205 -6.54 2.03 8.86
CA PHE A 205 -7.16 1.29 9.96
C PHE A 205 -6.75 -0.17 9.90
N CYS A 206 -6.35 -0.75 11.02
CA CYS A 206 -5.98 -2.16 11.09
C CYS A 206 -7.22 -2.99 11.41
N VAL A 207 -7.37 -4.10 10.68
CA VAL A 207 -8.54 -4.97 10.76
C VAL A 207 -8.06 -6.40 10.97
N LYS A 208 -8.52 -7.07 12.04
CA LYS A 208 -8.26 -8.50 12.22
C LYS A 208 -9.19 -9.31 11.30
N PRO A 209 -8.66 -10.31 10.57
CA PRO A 209 -9.50 -11.25 9.84
C PRO A 209 -10.31 -12.11 10.81
N PRO A 210 -11.38 -12.74 10.34
CA PRO A 210 -12.09 -13.73 11.11
C PRO A 210 -11.18 -14.91 11.51
N PRO A 211 -11.43 -15.56 12.65
CA PRO A 211 -10.59 -16.65 13.15
C PRO A 211 -10.72 -17.93 12.32
N THR A 212 -11.86 -18.14 11.65
CA THR A 212 -12.16 -19.30 10.82
C THR A 212 -12.95 -18.89 9.58
N ALA A 213 -13.17 -19.79 8.61
CA ALA A 213 -13.92 -19.48 7.40
C ALA A 213 -15.44 -19.40 7.63
N GLU A 214 -15.92 -20.03 8.70
CA GLU A 214 -17.35 -20.09 9.08
C GLU A 214 -17.81 -18.78 9.75
N VAL A 215 -16.88 -18.07 10.40
CA VAL A 215 -17.13 -16.73 10.96
C VAL A 215 -16.65 -15.71 9.93
N GLN A 216 -17.48 -14.75 9.52
CA GLN A 216 -17.09 -13.71 8.56
C GLN A 216 -17.02 -12.31 9.18
N GLU A 217 -16.77 -12.22 10.49
CA GLU A 217 -16.66 -10.91 11.13
C GLU A 217 -15.21 -10.41 11.13
N PHE A 218 -15.02 -9.34 10.36
CA PHE A 218 -13.82 -8.51 10.41
C PHE A 218 -14.01 -7.42 11.46
N GLU A 219 -12.99 -7.18 12.26
CA GLU A 219 -13.07 -6.20 13.36
C GLU A 219 -11.85 -5.28 13.35
N PHE A 220 -12.06 -4.03 13.75
CA PHE A 220 -10.96 -3.10 13.91
C PHE A 220 -10.08 -3.50 15.10
N ILE A 221 -8.79 -3.24 14.98
CA ILE A 221 -7.77 -3.43 16.02
C ILE A 221 -6.82 -2.24 16.03
N ASN A 222 -6.09 -2.05 17.13
CA ASN A 222 -5.02 -1.06 17.18
C ASN A 222 -3.93 -1.41 16.17
N CYS A 223 -3.53 -0.45 15.34
CA CYS A 223 -2.35 -0.61 14.52
C CYS A 223 -1.09 -0.62 15.37
N ARG A 224 -0.21 -1.60 15.13
CA ARG A 224 1.10 -1.67 15.81
C ARG A 224 1.92 -0.42 15.50
N ARG A 225 2.47 0.20 16.55
CA ARG A 225 3.44 1.30 16.41
C ARG A 225 4.68 0.79 15.67
N ARG A 226 5.16 1.59 14.70
CA ARG A 226 6.42 1.35 13.98
C ARG A 226 7.35 2.55 14.19
N PRO A 227 8.67 2.36 14.10
CA PRO A 227 9.63 3.45 14.30
C PRO A 227 9.56 4.56 13.24
N TYR A 228 8.91 4.30 12.09
CA TYR A 228 8.77 5.28 11.01
C TYR A 228 7.30 5.69 10.79
N TYR A 229 7.03 7.01 10.80
CA TYR A 229 5.68 7.57 10.68
C TYR A 229 5.22 7.78 9.23
N MET A 230 5.43 6.80 8.35
CA MET A 230 4.82 6.75 6.99
C MET A 230 4.87 8.10 6.22
N GLY A 231 6.01 8.78 6.23
CA GLY A 231 6.20 10.07 5.56
C GLY A 231 5.77 11.30 6.37
N CYS A 232 5.30 11.14 7.61
CA CYS A 232 5.00 12.25 8.53
C CYS A 232 6.22 12.67 9.38
N GLY A 233 7.42 12.26 8.99
CA GLY A 233 8.69 12.44 9.72
C GLY A 233 8.94 11.37 10.79
N ASP A 234 9.78 11.71 11.77
CA ASP A 234 10.36 10.73 12.71
C ASP A 234 9.75 10.74 14.12
N HIS A 235 8.77 11.62 14.41
CA HIS A 235 8.13 11.73 15.72
C HIS A 235 6.61 11.93 15.63
N GLU A 236 5.85 11.49 16.64
CA GLU A 236 4.39 11.66 16.67
C GLU A 236 3.95 13.10 16.94
N ASP A 237 4.85 13.93 17.44
CA ASP A 237 4.64 15.37 17.66
C ASP A 237 4.90 16.20 16.40
N ASN A 238 5.34 15.59 15.31
CA ASN A 238 5.51 16.29 14.04
C ASN A 238 4.17 16.85 13.57
N GLU A 239 4.21 18.08 13.09
CA GLU A 239 3.03 18.79 12.63
C GLU A 239 2.86 18.65 11.12
N VAL A 240 1.62 18.37 10.69
CA VAL A 240 1.27 18.09 9.30
C VAL A 240 0.08 18.94 8.87
N TYR A 241 0.02 19.30 7.59
CA TYR A 241 -1.14 19.97 7.03
C TYR A 241 -2.31 19.02 6.83
N PHE A 242 -3.53 19.56 6.93
CA PHE A 242 -4.74 18.93 6.47
C PHE A 242 -5.35 19.79 5.37
N SER A 243 -5.07 19.47 4.11
CA SER A 243 -5.31 20.44 3.03
C SER A 243 -6.79 20.63 2.70
N PRO A 244 -7.28 21.88 2.57
CA PRO A 244 -8.66 22.15 2.21
C PRO A 244 -8.90 21.94 0.73
N GLU A 245 -10.15 22.08 0.32
CA GLU A 245 -10.48 22.16 -1.10
C GLU A 245 -9.77 23.38 -1.67
N LYS A 246 -9.04 23.20 -2.76
CA LYS A 246 -8.59 24.34 -3.53
C LYS A 246 -9.84 24.97 -4.14
N ASN A 247 -10.30 26.05 -3.52
CA ASN A 247 -11.05 27.05 -4.27
C ASN A 247 -10.14 27.38 -5.46
N ASN A 248 -10.64 27.29 -6.68
CA ASN A 248 -9.98 27.92 -7.82
C ASN A 248 -9.90 29.42 -7.50
N LEU A 249 -8.90 29.82 -6.72
CA LEU A 249 -8.39 31.17 -6.70
C LEU A 249 -8.02 31.38 -8.15
N THR A 250 -8.83 32.23 -8.77
CA THR A 250 -8.66 32.79 -10.11
C THR A 250 -7.19 32.80 -10.47
N ALA A 251 -6.85 32.21 -11.61
CA ALA A 251 -5.61 32.48 -12.31
C ALA A 251 -5.55 33.99 -12.61
N THR A 252 -5.14 34.78 -11.62
CA THR A 252 -4.81 36.19 -11.77
C THR A 252 -3.30 36.28 -11.85
N GLY A 253 -2.82 36.43 -13.09
CA GLY A 253 -1.74 37.34 -13.41
C GLY A 253 -0.32 36.84 -13.14
N ASN A 254 0.33 36.40 -14.22
CA ASN A 254 1.71 36.75 -14.59
C ASN A 254 2.65 37.24 -13.49
N GLU A 255 3.64 36.40 -13.17
CA GLU A 255 5.04 36.83 -13.09
C GLU A 255 5.95 35.61 -13.30
N PHE A 256 5.98 35.10 -14.53
CA PHE A 256 7.12 34.32 -15.01
C PHE A 256 8.23 35.32 -15.36
N ILE A 257 9.15 35.53 -14.43
CA ILE A 257 10.43 36.17 -14.74
C ILE A 257 11.19 35.23 -15.67
N SER A 258 11.22 35.61 -16.95
CA SER A 258 12.10 35.07 -17.97
C SER A 258 13.56 35.29 -17.56
N SER A 259 14.25 34.22 -17.16
CA SER A 259 15.71 34.17 -17.28
C SER A 259 16.07 33.26 -18.44
N SER A 260 16.56 33.90 -19.51
CA SER A 260 17.12 33.26 -20.68
C SER A 260 18.28 32.36 -20.30
N LEU A 261 18.16 31.06 -20.55
CA LEU A 261 19.30 30.18 -20.73
C LEU A 261 19.13 29.45 -22.06
N THR A 262 19.93 29.91 -23.01
CA THR A 262 20.21 29.31 -24.31
C THR A 262 20.56 27.83 -24.19
N LEU A 263 19.78 26.97 -24.86
CA LEU A 263 20.11 25.57 -25.12
C LEU A 263 21.16 25.47 -26.23
N PRO A 264 22.29 24.76 -26.04
CA PRO A 264 23.11 24.33 -27.16
C PRO A 264 22.47 23.11 -27.83
N ARG A 265 22.33 23.20 -29.16
CA ARG A 265 22.12 22.07 -30.09
C ARG A 265 23.12 20.95 -29.79
N ARG A 266 22.65 19.72 -29.62
CA ARG A 266 23.48 18.53 -29.77
C ARG A 266 22.89 17.60 -30.83
N GLN A 267 23.80 17.12 -31.66
CA GLN A 267 23.61 16.38 -32.89
C GLN A 267 22.99 15.01 -32.64
N THR A 268 22.26 14.56 -33.66
CA THR A 268 21.84 13.18 -33.92
C THR A 268 23.04 12.24 -34.05
N GLN A 269 23.01 11.10 -33.37
CA GLN A 269 23.47 9.82 -33.91
C GLN A 269 22.92 8.63 -33.09
N SER A 270 22.19 7.80 -33.82
CA SER A 270 21.94 6.33 -33.80
C SER A 270 22.38 5.43 -32.64
N GLU A 271 21.51 4.43 -32.41
CA GLU A 271 21.77 3.01 -32.02
C GLU A 271 22.27 2.79 -30.57
N GLU A 272 21.83 1.83 -29.75
CA GLU A 272 21.16 0.53 -29.91
C GLU A 272 20.73 0.04 -28.49
N GLU A 273 19.80 -0.92 -28.43
CA GLU A 273 19.52 -1.87 -27.33
C GLU A 273 19.00 -1.41 -25.94
N ALA A 274 17.76 -1.81 -25.63
CA ALA A 274 17.38 -2.44 -24.35
C ALA A 274 15.97 -3.07 -24.48
N GLU A 275 15.92 -4.35 -24.84
CA GLU A 275 14.87 -5.27 -24.41
C GLU A 275 15.09 -5.64 -22.92
N ASP A 276 14.03 -6.17 -22.31
CA ASP A 276 13.95 -6.80 -20.98
C ASP A 276 13.95 -5.85 -19.75
N GLU A 277 13.05 -5.95 -18.77
CA GLU A 277 12.33 -7.11 -18.25
C GLU A 277 10.89 -6.78 -17.81
N LEU A 278 10.04 -7.80 -18.00
CA LEU A 278 8.69 -8.00 -17.43
C LEU A 278 8.71 -8.25 -15.92
#